data_AF-A0A967MHR4-F1
#
_entry.id   AF-A0A967MHR4-F1
#
_cell.length_a   1.000
_cell.length_b   1.000
_cell.length_c   1.000
_cell.angle_alpha   90.00
_cell.angle_beta   90.00
_cell.angle_gamma   90.00
#
_symmetry.space_group_name_H-M   'P 1'
#
loop_
_entity.id
_entity.type
_entity.pdbx_description
1 polymer ?
#
loop_
_entity_poly.entity_id
_entity_poly.type
_entity_poly.pdbx_seq_one_letter_code
_entity_poly.pdbx_strand_id
1 'polypeptide(L)'
;VYLDTRAGGVASTAGLTDNADPGRAAISGMGTDGSTADLTFPTAPAAFGADYAIAINNVSGAPAAYLFEIVSGGSHTFVANLDTTEVIACSHVRFRLTLADLGLAAGDTFDWVATLLNTSNGFRSNEFQGQSAAPAGNIGAAAHTMGAGFDRFTAVTPLKINELDADQPSTDTVEFVELTGGPGTNLDGTALVLFNGADDGSYLAVDLDGLALDGSGYVVVGNAGVSGVARTFPNDSLQNGADGVGLYLADASAFPNDTPVTGTDLVDGLVYGTGDGDDPALSAALLATGEVAVDEAAGGDSTIVSVGRCPDGSGGAGEASVYQVTPPTPGAANDCDPCGNGAIDSGESCDDGAANGTSSSCCTISCTFQPMGTACGDPTATDCDAPDTCSMTGTCEDRLDPPDTECRADTGPCDVAEVCDGTSKSCPPDSSEPDGTACGDGTVCNGDEVCMSGSCMAGTAPDCDDSDPCTADSCAEPGGCMNTPIAGCGDMGPPESDMGPPESDMGPPAEDMGPAEMDLGTPDEDMGPAPMDLGIPAEDMGPADDMGSDEDMGAADEDGSVSRDAGALDAGFEPPFDDDDGCSCRTPGGSSSAPWAPALLLLGLALALRRRR
;
A
#
# COMPACT_ATOMS: atom_id res chain seq x y z
N VAL A 1 41.37 0.73 -18.14
CA VAL A 1 40.96 0.23 -16.80
C VAL A 1 40.93 -1.28 -16.88
N TYR A 2 41.33 -2.01 -15.84
CA TYR A 2 41.19 -3.45 -15.70
C TYR A 2 40.24 -3.74 -14.55
N LEU A 3 39.39 -4.75 -14.69
CA LEU A 3 38.36 -5.15 -13.72
C LEU A 3 38.54 -6.65 -13.40
N ASP A 4 38.53 -7.00 -12.12
CA ASP A 4 38.48 -8.37 -11.59
C ASP A 4 37.08 -8.56 -11.00
N THR A 5 36.21 -9.26 -11.75
CA THR A 5 34.78 -9.40 -11.43
C THR A 5 34.42 -10.82 -11.00
N ARG A 6 35.30 -11.80 -11.21
CA ARG A 6 35.06 -13.22 -10.88
C ARG A 6 36.38 -13.95 -10.63
N ALA A 7 36.31 -15.05 -9.88
CA ALA A 7 37.50 -15.85 -9.59
C ALA A 7 38.13 -16.45 -10.87
N GLY A 8 39.19 -15.82 -11.38
CA GLY A 8 39.84 -16.22 -12.62
C GLY A 8 40.77 -15.15 -13.19
N GLY A 9 40.42 -14.65 -14.37
CA GLY A 9 41.14 -13.59 -15.09
C GLY A 9 42.58 -13.90 -15.50
N VAL A 10 43.25 -12.87 -16.04
CA VAL A 10 44.70 -12.91 -16.32
C VAL A 10 45.49 -12.24 -15.19
N ALA A 11 46.54 -12.92 -14.73
CA ALA A 11 47.46 -12.38 -13.71
C ALA A 11 48.56 -11.46 -14.30
N SER A 12 48.58 -11.23 -15.61
CA SER A 12 49.53 -10.32 -16.26
C SER A 12 49.05 -9.91 -17.66
N THR A 13 49.43 -8.72 -18.11
CA THR A 13 49.29 -8.32 -19.52
C THR A 13 50.39 -8.91 -20.42
N ALA A 14 51.43 -9.50 -19.83
CA ALA A 14 52.54 -10.10 -20.58
C ALA A 14 52.04 -11.27 -21.45
N GLY A 15 52.23 -11.15 -22.77
CA GLY A 15 51.80 -12.15 -23.74
C GLY A 15 50.35 -12.02 -24.21
N LEU A 16 49.62 -10.97 -23.81
CA LEU A 16 48.44 -10.51 -24.54
C LEU A 16 48.87 -9.93 -25.90
N THR A 17 48.08 -10.16 -26.95
CA THR A 17 48.48 -9.81 -28.33
C THR A 17 47.35 -9.15 -29.11
N ASP A 18 47.42 -7.82 -29.25
CA ASP A 18 46.38 -7.01 -29.89
C ASP A 18 46.91 -6.16 -31.05
N ASN A 19 47.93 -6.67 -31.75
CA ASN A 19 48.51 -5.99 -32.91
C ASN A 19 47.42 -5.65 -33.95
N ALA A 20 47.51 -4.41 -34.47
CA ALA A 20 46.60 -3.78 -35.43
C ALA A 20 45.30 -3.12 -34.89
N ASP A 21 45.14 -2.92 -33.58
CA ASP A 21 44.11 -2.01 -33.04
C ASP A 21 44.69 -1.09 -31.94
N PRO A 22 44.81 0.24 -32.18
CA PRO A 22 45.34 1.18 -31.20
C PRO A 22 44.56 1.26 -29.88
N GLY A 23 43.26 0.93 -29.88
CA GLY A 23 42.44 0.87 -28.67
C GLY A 23 42.75 -0.36 -27.82
N ARG A 24 42.90 -1.53 -28.45
CA ARG A 24 43.24 -2.77 -27.74
C ARG A 24 44.71 -2.87 -27.34
N ALA A 25 45.63 -2.24 -28.07
CA ALA A 25 47.06 -2.18 -27.71
C ALA A 25 47.30 -1.60 -26.29
N ALA A 26 46.40 -0.72 -25.81
CA ALA A 26 46.45 -0.21 -24.44
C ALA A 26 46.24 -1.29 -23.37
N ILE A 27 45.47 -2.35 -23.69
CA ILE A 27 45.13 -3.45 -22.77
C ILE A 27 46.32 -4.39 -22.60
N SER A 28 46.95 -4.81 -23.71
CA SER A 28 48.21 -5.57 -23.70
C SER A 28 49.42 -4.78 -23.19
N GLY A 29 49.36 -3.44 -23.21
CA GLY A 29 50.48 -2.59 -22.82
C GLY A 29 51.49 -2.36 -23.95
N MET A 30 51.07 -2.51 -25.21
CA MET A 30 51.93 -2.49 -26.40
C MET A 30 51.95 -1.10 -27.05
N GLY A 31 53.15 -0.64 -27.42
CA GLY A 31 53.37 0.58 -28.20
C GLY A 31 53.36 0.34 -29.71
N THR A 32 53.03 1.37 -30.49
CA THR A 32 53.08 1.33 -31.97
C THR A 32 54.48 1.10 -32.54
N ASP A 33 55.55 1.34 -31.76
CA ASP A 33 56.93 1.02 -32.11
C ASP A 33 57.34 -0.43 -31.79
N GLY A 34 56.43 -1.24 -31.24
CA GLY A 34 56.64 -2.64 -30.86
C GLY A 34 57.26 -2.85 -29.47
N SER A 35 57.42 -1.79 -28.67
CA SER A 35 57.76 -1.90 -27.24
C SER A 35 56.55 -2.33 -26.39
N THR A 36 56.80 -2.84 -25.18
CA THR A 36 55.75 -3.20 -24.21
C THR A 36 56.08 -2.66 -22.81
N ALA A 37 55.04 -2.37 -22.02
CA ALA A 37 55.14 -2.18 -20.58
C ALA A 37 54.18 -3.13 -19.86
N ASP A 38 54.68 -4.34 -19.60
CA ASP A 38 53.88 -5.40 -19.02
C ASP A 38 53.49 -5.09 -17.57
N LEU A 39 52.21 -5.28 -17.25
CA LEU A 39 51.71 -5.19 -15.89
C LEU A 39 51.48 -6.61 -15.35
N THR A 40 52.03 -6.92 -14.17
CA THR A 40 51.76 -8.16 -13.44
C THR A 40 50.90 -7.85 -12.23
N PHE A 41 49.76 -8.52 -12.14
CA PHE A 41 48.86 -8.45 -11.00
C PHE A 41 49.31 -9.44 -9.91
N PRO A 42 49.14 -9.12 -8.61
CA PRO A 42 49.49 -10.04 -7.53
C PRO A 42 48.58 -11.29 -7.57
N THR A 43 49.13 -12.43 -7.18
CA THR A 43 48.40 -13.71 -7.14
C THR A 43 48.09 -14.20 -5.72
N ALA A 44 48.69 -13.58 -4.70
CA ALA A 44 48.41 -13.80 -3.27
C ALA A 44 49.09 -12.71 -2.41
N PRO A 45 48.56 -12.37 -1.22
CA PRO A 45 47.29 -12.81 -0.64
C PRO A 45 46.08 -12.03 -1.15
N ALA A 46 46.28 -10.85 -1.74
CA ALA A 46 45.29 -10.19 -2.59
C ALA A 46 45.58 -10.64 -4.02
N ALA A 47 44.80 -11.60 -4.52
CA ALA A 47 44.83 -11.95 -5.94
C ALA A 47 44.06 -10.89 -6.72
N PHE A 48 44.57 -10.47 -7.87
CA PHE A 48 43.83 -9.69 -8.85
C PHE A 48 43.94 -10.38 -10.21
N GLY A 49 42.85 -10.90 -10.72
CA GLY A 49 42.73 -11.55 -12.02
C GLY A 49 41.89 -10.67 -12.95
N ALA A 50 42.52 -10.00 -13.91
CA ALA A 50 41.77 -9.13 -14.82
C ALA A 50 40.88 -9.97 -15.76
N ASP A 51 39.56 -9.88 -15.61
CA ASP A 51 38.57 -10.48 -16.50
C ASP A 51 38.20 -9.54 -17.65
N TYR A 52 38.07 -8.25 -17.36
CA TYR A 52 37.64 -7.24 -18.32
C TYR A 52 38.61 -6.06 -18.36
N ALA A 53 38.66 -5.40 -19.52
CA ALA A 53 39.35 -4.13 -19.68
C ALA A 53 38.49 -3.10 -20.42
N ILE A 54 38.49 -1.88 -19.90
CA ILE A 54 37.94 -0.71 -20.58
C ILE A 54 39.10 0.05 -21.24
N ALA A 55 39.10 0.09 -22.56
CA ALA A 55 40.00 0.92 -23.36
C ALA A 55 39.35 2.29 -23.56
N ILE A 56 39.99 3.35 -23.06
CA ILE A 56 39.51 4.73 -23.18
C ILE A 56 40.41 5.45 -24.19
N ASN A 57 39.82 5.95 -25.26
CA ASN A 57 40.47 6.79 -26.24
C ASN A 57 40.02 8.24 -26.06
N ASN A 58 40.96 9.16 -25.82
CA ASN A 58 40.69 10.57 -25.60
C ASN A 58 41.41 11.44 -26.65
N VAL A 59 41.15 11.15 -27.93
CA VAL A 59 41.57 12.05 -29.02
C VAL A 59 40.69 13.29 -28.98
N SER A 60 41.32 14.46 -29.05
CA SER A 60 40.63 15.76 -29.01
C SER A 60 39.52 15.85 -30.07
N GLY A 61 38.26 15.80 -29.62
CA GLY A 61 37.07 15.98 -30.47
C GLY A 61 36.06 14.83 -30.43
N ALA A 62 36.47 13.62 -30.02
CA ALA A 62 35.57 12.46 -29.89
C ALA A 62 36.12 11.45 -28.87
N PRO A 63 35.84 11.61 -27.56
CA PRO A 63 36.19 10.60 -26.59
C PRO A 63 35.35 9.33 -26.81
N ALA A 64 35.95 8.16 -26.65
CA ALA A 64 35.29 6.88 -26.78
C ALA A 64 35.82 5.89 -25.73
N ALA A 65 34.95 5.04 -25.20
CA ALA A 65 35.31 3.98 -24.26
C ALA A 65 34.70 2.66 -24.71
N TYR A 66 35.50 1.58 -24.65
CA TYR A 66 35.12 0.27 -25.16
C TYR A 66 35.42 -0.79 -24.11
N LEU A 67 34.43 -1.64 -23.80
CA LEU A 67 34.58 -2.77 -22.89
C LEU A 67 34.98 -4.03 -23.67
N PHE A 68 36.01 -4.71 -23.18
CA PHE A 68 36.47 -5.99 -23.68
C PHE A 68 36.59 -7.03 -22.56
N GLU A 69 36.21 -8.28 -22.83
CA GLU A 69 36.58 -9.43 -22.01
C GLU A 69 37.99 -9.90 -22.42
N ILE A 70 38.88 -10.04 -21.44
CA ILE A 70 40.30 -10.33 -21.64
C ILE A 70 40.49 -11.84 -21.85
N VAL A 71 40.93 -12.19 -23.06
CA VAL A 71 41.25 -13.58 -23.42
C VAL A 71 42.75 -13.84 -23.25
N SER A 72 43.10 -14.81 -22.40
CA SER A 72 44.50 -15.20 -22.17
C SER A 72 45.16 -15.71 -23.46
N GLY A 73 46.26 -15.07 -23.86
CA GLY A 73 47.09 -15.50 -25.00
C GLY A 73 46.53 -15.16 -26.39
N GLY A 74 45.61 -14.19 -26.49
CA GLY A 74 45.04 -13.80 -27.79
C GLY A 74 44.20 -12.53 -27.77
N SER A 75 43.47 -12.32 -28.88
CA SER A 75 42.58 -11.18 -29.09
C SER A 75 41.43 -11.18 -28.10
N HIS A 76 41.21 -10.04 -27.45
CA HIS A 76 40.11 -9.83 -26.52
C HIS A 76 38.74 -9.82 -27.21
N THR A 77 37.69 -10.22 -26.50
CA THR A 77 36.30 -10.22 -27.00
C THR A 77 35.69 -8.85 -26.77
N PHE A 78 35.13 -8.22 -27.79
CA PHE A 78 34.37 -6.97 -27.64
C PHE A 78 33.02 -7.25 -26.95
N VAL A 79 32.70 -6.48 -25.90
CA VAL A 79 31.45 -6.61 -25.15
C VAL A 79 30.50 -5.47 -25.50
N ALA A 80 30.91 -4.24 -25.24
CA ALA A 80 30.06 -3.06 -25.38
C ALA A 80 30.84 -1.82 -25.83
N ASN A 81 30.15 -0.95 -26.58
CA ASN A 81 30.56 0.43 -26.80
C ASN A 81 29.96 1.25 -25.66
N LEU A 82 30.80 1.81 -24.79
CA LEU A 82 30.32 2.51 -23.60
C LEU A 82 29.93 3.93 -24.00
N ASP A 83 28.74 4.35 -23.61
CA ASP A 83 28.20 5.67 -23.97
C ASP A 83 29.08 6.78 -23.39
N THR A 84 29.75 7.54 -24.26
CA THR A 84 30.62 8.68 -23.96
C THR A 84 30.05 10.01 -24.47
N THR A 85 28.75 10.07 -24.77
CA THR A 85 28.11 11.29 -25.31
C THR A 85 28.13 12.46 -24.33
N GLU A 86 28.18 12.18 -23.03
CA GLU A 86 28.21 13.19 -21.98
C GLU A 86 29.64 13.70 -21.67
N VAL A 87 30.06 14.75 -22.39
CA VAL A 87 31.41 15.33 -22.27
C VAL A 87 31.40 16.53 -21.32
N ILE A 88 31.66 16.26 -20.03
CA ILE A 88 31.73 17.28 -18.96
C ILE A 88 32.74 18.41 -19.30
N ALA A 89 33.86 18.07 -19.95
CA ALA A 89 34.81 19.00 -20.56
C ALA A 89 35.74 18.28 -21.53
N CYS A 90 36.47 18.99 -22.40
CA CYS A 90 37.46 18.42 -23.34
C CYS A 90 38.67 17.69 -22.70
N SER A 91 38.67 17.45 -21.38
CA SER A 91 39.69 16.73 -20.63
C SER A 91 39.15 15.58 -19.76
N HIS A 92 37.83 15.40 -19.68
CA HIS A 92 37.19 14.37 -18.85
C HIS A 92 36.30 13.49 -19.74
N VAL A 93 36.43 12.18 -19.58
CA VAL A 93 35.58 11.19 -20.25
C VAL A 93 34.72 10.54 -19.17
N ARG A 94 33.41 10.80 -19.21
CA ARG A 94 32.42 9.99 -18.51
C ARG A 94 31.98 8.87 -19.45
N PHE A 95 31.72 7.69 -18.91
CA PHE A 95 31.15 6.58 -19.66
C PHE A 95 30.22 5.76 -18.76
N ARG A 96 29.11 5.25 -19.31
CA ARG A 96 28.19 4.38 -18.58
C ARG A 96 28.52 2.90 -18.84
N LEU A 97 28.30 2.07 -17.82
CA LEU A 97 28.55 0.63 -17.78
C LEU A 97 27.47 -0.03 -16.92
N THR A 98 26.88 -1.13 -17.37
CA THR A 98 25.88 -1.87 -16.58
C THR A 98 26.53 -3.04 -15.83
N LEU A 99 25.90 -3.51 -14.75
CA LEU A 99 26.33 -4.73 -14.06
C LEU A 99 26.24 -5.96 -14.98
N ALA A 100 25.24 -5.99 -15.86
CA ALA A 100 25.03 -7.06 -16.84
C ALA A 100 26.19 -7.18 -17.85
N ASP A 101 26.80 -6.06 -18.27
CA ASP A 101 28.00 -6.06 -19.14
C ASP A 101 29.20 -6.79 -18.51
N LEU A 102 29.25 -6.82 -17.17
CA LEU A 102 30.29 -7.49 -16.38
C LEU A 102 29.88 -8.89 -15.88
N GLY A 103 28.65 -9.32 -16.16
CA GLY A 103 28.07 -10.56 -15.63
C GLY A 103 27.79 -10.53 -14.13
N LEU A 104 27.54 -9.35 -13.55
CA LEU A 104 27.30 -9.12 -12.12
C LEU A 104 25.83 -8.84 -11.81
N ALA A 105 25.45 -9.13 -10.56
CA ALA A 105 24.16 -8.76 -9.96
C ALA A 105 24.32 -7.63 -8.92
N ALA A 106 23.20 -7.08 -8.46
CA ALA A 106 23.21 -6.18 -7.30
C ALA A 106 23.69 -6.94 -6.04
N GLY A 107 24.51 -6.30 -5.22
CA GLY A 107 25.20 -6.88 -4.07
C GLY A 107 26.58 -7.47 -4.37
N ASP A 108 26.91 -7.79 -5.63
CA ASP A 108 28.22 -8.31 -5.99
C ASP A 108 29.34 -7.25 -5.82
N THR A 109 30.58 -7.71 -5.66
CA THR A 109 31.73 -6.81 -5.55
C THR A 109 32.81 -7.15 -6.56
N PHE A 110 33.42 -6.13 -7.17
CA PHE A 110 34.57 -6.30 -8.06
C PHE A 110 35.71 -5.36 -7.67
N ASP A 111 36.95 -5.80 -7.89
CA ASP A 111 38.13 -4.95 -7.71
C ASP A 111 38.50 -4.32 -9.06
N TRP A 112 39.00 -3.09 -9.06
CA TRP A 112 39.38 -2.41 -10.31
C TRP A 112 40.70 -1.67 -10.19
N VAL A 113 41.36 -1.45 -11.34
CA VAL A 113 42.56 -0.62 -11.40
C VAL A 113 42.72 0.10 -12.75
N ALA A 114 43.09 1.37 -12.71
CA ALA A 114 43.38 2.18 -13.90
C ALA A 114 44.83 2.66 -13.91
N THR A 115 45.35 2.86 -15.12
CA THR A 115 46.72 3.30 -15.39
C THR A 115 46.76 3.91 -16.80
N LEU A 116 47.66 4.87 -17.02
CA LEU A 116 47.85 5.52 -18.31
C LEU A 116 49.00 4.85 -19.09
N LEU A 117 48.77 4.59 -20.38
CA LEU A 117 49.77 4.08 -21.32
C LEU A 117 49.97 5.09 -22.47
N ASN A 118 51.23 5.35 -22.81
CA ASN A 118 51.58 6.03 -24.06
C ASN A 118 51.56 5.02 -25.21
N THR A 119 50.60 5.19 -26.13
CA THR A 119 50.43 4.31 -27.30
C THR A 119 51.59 4.38 -28.28
N SER A 120 52.42 5.42 -28.29
CA SER A 120 53.53 5.55 -29.25
C SER A 120 54.66 4.56 -28.96
N ASN A 121 55.05 4.47 -27.68
CA ASN A 121 56.28 3.80 -27.21
C ASN A 121 56.05 2.91 -25.98
N GLY A 122 54.83 2.42 -25.81
CA GLY A 122 54.45 1.46 -24.76
C GLY A 122 54.70 1.97 -23.34
N PHE A 123 54.98 3.25 -23.12
CA PHE A 123 55.42 3.76 -21.82
C PHE A 123 54.26 3.80 -20.83
N ARG A 124 54.37 3.09 -19.70
CA ARG A 124 53.36 3.11 -18.63
C ARG A 124 53.68 4.20 -17.60
N SER A 125 52.67 5.00 -17.29
CA SER A 125 52.75 6.15 -16.38
C SER A 125 52.76 5.71 -14.90
N ASN A 126 53.08 6.60 -13.97
CA ASN A 126 52.96 6.32 -12.52
C ASN A 126 51.63 6.76 -11.90
N GLU A 127 50.75 7.38 -12.67
CA GLU A 127 49.39 7.74 -12.29
C GLU A 127 48.49 6.49 -12.38
N PHE A 128 48.40 5.78 -11.26
CA PHE A 128 47.45 4.69 -11.05
C PHE A 128 46.28 5.17 -10.20
N GLN A 129 45.10 4.61 -10.45
CA GLN A 129 43.88 4.75 -9.65
C GLN A 129 43.33 3.35 -9.38
N GLY A 130 42.53 3.14 -8.32
CA GLY A 130 42.07 1.81 -7.95
C GLY A 130 43.09 0.98 -7.13
N GLN A 131 44.16 1.61 -6.62
CA GLN A 131 45.10 0.94 -5.71
C GLN A 131 45.67 1.89 -4.65
N SER A 132 45.88 1.36 -3.45
CA SER A 132 46.39 2.11 -2.30
C SER A 132 47.85 2.57 -2.40
N ALA A 133 48.63 2.04 -3.35
CA ALA A 133 50.07 2.30 -3.48
C ALA A 133 50.53 2.44 -4.94
N ALA A 134 50.41 3.65 -5.50
CA ALA A 134 50.99 3.96 -6.81
C ALA A 134 52.54 3.94 -6.77
N PRO A 135 53.22 3.47 -7.85
CA PRO A 135 54.68 3.43 -7.91
C PRO A 135 55.32 4.83 -7.93
N ALA A 136 56.50 4.96 -7.34
CA ALA A 136 57.21 6.22 -7.25
C ALA A 136 57.94 6.58 -8.56
N GLY A 137 57.28 7.38 -9.40
CA GLY A 137 57.81 7.84 -10.68
C GLY A 137 57.59 6.82 -11.82
N ASN A 138 57.60 7.33 -13.05
CA ASN A 138 57.18 6.59 -14.23
C ASN A 138 57.90 5.25 -14.44
N ILE A 139 57.12 4.20 -14.69
CA ILE A 139 57.61 2.84 -14.97
C ILE A 139 58.29 2.78 -16.35
N GLY A 140 57.70 3.46 -17.34
CA GLY A 140 58.12 3.36 -18.74
C GLY A 140 57.85 1.98 -19.32
N ALA A 141 58.80 1.44 -20.08
CA ALA A 141 58.73 0.12 -20.73
C ALA A 141 59.30 -1.03 -19.86
N ALA A 142 59.46 -0.82 -18.56
CA ALA A 142 59.84 -1.89 -17.64
C ALA A 142 58.59 -2.67 -17.21
N ALA A 143 58.70 -4.00 -17.10
CA ALA A 143 57.64 -4.79 -16.48
C ALA A 143 57.47 -4.40 -15.00
N HIS A 144 56.23 -4.24 -14.55
CA HIS A 144 55.90 -3.83 -13.18
C HIS A 144 54.94 -4.82 -12.51
N THR A 145 55.25 -5.21 -11.28
CA THR A 145 54.35 -6.00 -10.42
C THR A 145 53.66 -5.08 -9.43
N MET A 146 52.33 -5.14 -9.44
CA MET A 146 51.45 -4.31 -8.60
C MET A 146 51.52 -4.70 -7.13
N GLY A 147 51.18 -3.75 -6.25
CA GLY A 147 51.03 -3.99 -4.81
C GLY A 147 49.76 -4.77 -4.46
N ALA A 148 49.56 -5.02 -3.17
CA ALA A 148 48.30 -5.53 -2.64
C ALA A 148 47.40 -4.38 -2.17
N GLY A 149 46.08 -4.55 -2.25
CA GLY A 149 45.09 -3.56 -1.83
C GLY A 149 44.60 -2.70 -2.99
N PHE A 150 43.57 -3.22 -3.67
CA PHE A 150 42.81 -2.57 -4.73
C PHE A 150 41.56 -1.91 -4.15
N ASP A 151 41.04 -0.89 -4.85
CA ASP A 151 39.76 -0.30 -4.47
C ASP A 151 38.63 -1.21 -4.96
N ARG A 152 37.74 -1.55 -4.03
CA ARG A 152 36.61 -2.45 -4.27
C ARG A 152 35.36 -1.64 -4.59
N PHE A 153 34.74 -1.93 -5.73
CA PHE A 153 33.38 -1.52 -6.01
C PHE A 153 32.41 -2.55 -5.41
N THR A 154 31.30 -2.07 -4.85
CA THR A 154 30.16 -2.89 -4.47
C THR A 154 28.98 -2.43 -5.31
N ALA A 155 28.40 -3.36 -6.07
CA ALA A 155 27.14 -3.14 -6.75
C ALA A 155 26.06 -2.90 -5.71
N VAL A 156 25.58 -1.66 -5.61
CA VAL A 156 24.39 -1.34 -4.80
C VAL A 156 23.13 -1.62 -5.61
N THR A 157 22.01 -1.88 -4.93
CA THR A 157 20.69 -1.74 -5.54
C THR A 157 20.60 -0.34 -6.12
N PRO A 158 20.20 -0.16 -7.41
CA PRO A 158 20.05 1.17 -7.98
C PRO A 158 19.05 1.97 -7.14
N LEU A 159 19.37 3.24 -6.90
CA LEU A 159 18.50 4.16 -6.18
C LEU A 159 17.19 4.33 -6.95
N LYS A 160 16.07 4.26 -6.24
CA LYS A 160 14.71 4.39 -6.80
C LYS A 160 13.93 5.46 -6.09
N ILE A 161 13.06 6.14 -6.81
CA ILE A 161 11.90 6.82 -6.21
C ILE A 161 11.01 5.71 -5.67
N ASN A 162 10.69 5.77 -4.38
CA ASN A 162 9.92 4.73 -3.68
C ASN A 162 8.49 5.18 -3.40
N GLU A 163 8.30 6.43 -3.03
CA GLU A 163 7.01 6.97 -2.61
C GLU A 163 6.98 8.48 -2.93
N LEU A 164 5.82 9.00 -3.28
CA LEU A 164 5.57 10.43 -3.50
C LEU A 164 4.17 10.80 -2.99
N ASP A 165 4.07 11.87 -2.21
CA ASP A 165 2.82 12.44 -1.70
C ASP A 165 2.81 13.92 -2.10
N ALA A 166 1.90 14.30 -3.02
CA ALA A 166 1.84 15.64 -3.61
C ALA A 166 0.72 16.51 -3.05
N ASP A 167 -0.48 15.96 -2.85
CA ASP A 167 -1.69 16.71 -2.45
C ASP A 167 -2.12 16.41 -1.02
N GLN A 168 -2.35 17.42 -0.18
CA GLN A 168 -2.75 17.23 1.23
C GLN A 168 -3.95 18.12 1.63
N PRO A 169 -4.55 17.89 2.82
CA PRO A 169 -5.76 18.62 3.20
C PRO A 169 -5.46 20.11 3.42
N SER A 170 -5.94 20.94 2.49
CA SER A 170 -5.93 22.42 2.48
C SER A 170 -4.63 23.14 2.14
N THR A 171 -3.47 22.69 2.61
CA THR A 171 -2.16 23.32 2.33
C THR A 171 -1.09 22.27 2.47
N ASP A 172 -0.17 22.27 1.52
CA ASP A 172 0.71 21.14 1.27
C ASP A 172 1.95 21.34 2.13
N THR A 173 1.90 20.70 3.29
CA THR A 173 2.81 20.93 4.42
C THR A 173 3.48 19.65 4.93
N VAL A 174 3.13 18.52 4.33
CA VAL A 174 3.73 17.20 4.54
C VAL A 174 4.06 16.49 3.22
N GLU A 175 4.22 17.24 2.12
CA GLU A 175 4.68 16.74 0.82
C GLU A 175 6.01 16.01 0.94
N PHE A 176 6.20 14.91 0.21
CA PHE A 176 7.51 14.27 0.12
C PHE A 176 7.73 13.46 -1.15
N VAL A 177 9.00 13.19 -1.40
CA VAL A 177 9.48 12.10 -2.24
C VAL A 177 10.45 11.27 -1.40
N GLU A 178 10.16 9.98 -1.27
CA GLU A 178 11.07 9.01 -0.67
C GLU A 178 11.91 8.33 -1.75
N LEU A 179 13.17 8.07 -1.44
CA LEU A 179 14.04 7.21 -2.24
C LEU A 179 14.41 5.93 -1.47
N THR A 180 14.47 4.80 -2.17
CA THR A 180 14.89 3.50 -1.63
C THR A 180 16.07 2.89 -2.38
N GLY A 181 16.79 1.96 -1.75
CA GLY A 181 17.97 1.30 -2.30
C GLY A 181 18.76 0.52 -1.25
N GLY A 182 20.07 0.36 -1.47
CA GLY A 182 20.94 -0.31 -0.50
C GLY A 182 21.12 0.51 0.79
N PRO A 183 20.97 -0.06 2.00
CA PRO A 183 21.24 0.64 3.25
C PRO A 183 22.65 1.27 3.29
N GLY A 184 22.74 2.54 3.66
CA GLY A 184 23.99 3.30 3.67
C GLY A 184 24.52 3.73 2.29
N THR A 185 23.74 3.61 1.21
CA THR A 185 24.11 4.14 -0.11
C THR A 185 24.29 5.66 -0.02
N ASN A 186 25.47 6.15 -0.42
CA ASN A 186 25.79 7.58 -0.48
C ASN A 186 25.12 8.22 -1.69
N LEU A 187 24.58 9.42 -1.51
CA LEU A 187 23.86 10.20 -2.54
C LEU A 187 24.70 11.33 -3.15
N ASP A 188 25.97 11.49 -2.76
CA ASP A 188 26.89 12.48 -3.34
C ASP A 188 26.92 12.41 -4.88
N GLY A 189 26.73 13.56 -5.54
CA GLY A 189 26.66 13.69 -7.00
C GLY A 189 25.31 13.27 -7.61
N THR A 190 24.23 13.23 -6.82
CA THR A 190 22.86 13.02 -7.30
C THR A 190 21.91 14.16 -6.91
N ALA A 191 20.88 14.37 -7.72
CA ALA A 191 19.86 15.40 -7.50
C ALA A 191 18.46 14.86 -7.78
N LEU A 192 17.50 15.34 -6.99
CA LEU A 192 16.08 15.17 -7.24
C LEU A 192 15.55 16.42 -7.94
N VAL A 193 14.89 16.28 -9.09
CA VAL A 193 14.45 17.40 -9.92
C VAL A 193 12.96 17.29 -10.20
N LEU A 194 12.24 18.37 -9.94
CA LEU A 194 10.79 18.48 -10.13
C LEU A 194 10.48 19.28 -11.41
N PHE A 195 9.61 18.76 -12.27
CA PHE A 195 9.26 19.31 -13.59
C PHE A 195 7.77 19.63 -13.71
N ASN A 196 7.47 20.75 -14.39
CA ASN A 196 6.12 21.27 -14.56
C ASN A 196 5.38 20.62 -15.74
N GLY A 197 4.17 20.13 -15.51
CA GLY A 197 3.30 19.52 -16.54
C GLY A 197 2.73 20.46 -17.60
N ALA A 198 2.92 21.79 -17.47
CA ALA A 198 2.43 22.77 -18.45
C ALA A 198 3.49 23.28 -19.44
N ASP A 199 4.79 23.09 -19.15
CA ASP A 199 5.88 23.53 -20.04
C ASP A 199 7.13 22.63 -20.08
N ASP A 200 7.10 21.45 -19.45
CA ASP A 200 8.21 20.48 -19.35
C ASP A 200 9.49 21.03 -18.68
N GLY A 201 9.38 22.17 -17.99
CA GLY A 201 10.48 22.87 -17.34
C GLY A 201 10.67 22.44 -15.89
N SER A 202 11.91 22.21 -15.49
CA SER A 202 12.24 22.04 -14.06
C SER A 202 11.95 23.32 -13.28
N TYR A 203 11.31 23.19 -12.12
CA TYR A 203 10.99 24.32 -11.23
C TYR A 203 11.70 24.24 -9.87
N LEU A 204 12.19 23.06 -9.48
CA LEU A 204 13.02 22.87 -8.29
C LEU A 204 14.02 21.74 -8.55
N ALA A 205 15.26 21.93 -8.11
CA ALA A 205 16.28 20.89 -8.05
C ALA A 205 16.86 20.84 -6.62
N VAL A 206 16.81 19.66 -6.01
CA VAL A 206 17.24 19.40 -4.64
C VAL A 206 18.53 18.59 -4.66
N ASP A 207 19.56 19.16 -4.07
CA ASP A 207 20.90 18.57 -3.94
C ASP A 207 20.91 17.50 -2.83
N LEU A 208 21.32 16.27 -3.18
CA LEU A 208 21.35 15.14 -2.25
C LEU A 208 22.75 14.93 -1.61
N ASP A 209 23.74 15.79 -1.92
CA ASP A 209 25.09 15.74 -1.34
C ASP A 209 25.08 15.68 0.21
N GLY A 210 25.91 14.79 0.75
CA GLY A 210 26.06 14.55 2.18
C GLY A 210 24.92 13.76 2.83
N LEU A 211 23.97 13.24 2.04
CA LEU A 211 22.95 12.29 2.49
C LEU A 211 23.37 10.84 2.19
N ALA A 212 22.81 9.91 2.96
CA ALA A 212 22.89 8.49 2.66
C ALA A 212 21.59 7.81 3.09
N LEU A 213 21.25 6.70 2.44
CA LEU A 213 20.14 5.84 2.84
C LEU A 213 20.35 5.33 4.26
N ASP A 214 19.26 5.20 5.01
CA ASP A 214 19.31 4.82 6.41
C ASP A 214 19.62 3.31 6.61
N GLY A 215 19.42 2.81 7.84
CA GLY A 215 19.66 1.39 8.15
C GLY A 215 18.64 0.42 7.55
N SER A 216 17.48 0.93 7.13
CA SER A 216 16.39 0.17 6.50
C SER A 216 16.48 0.22 4.97
N GLY A 217 17.06 1.28 4.42
CA GLY A 217 17.25 1.48 2.98
C GLY A 217 16.56 2.72 2.42
N TYR A 218 16.04 3.63 3.25
CA TYR A 218 15.21 4.75 2.82
C TYR A 218 15.85 6.12 3.08
N VAL A 219 15.37 7.14 2.38
CA VAL A 219 15.66 8.55 2.63
C VAL A 219 14.51 9.43 2.16
N VAL A 220 14.00 10.30 3.02
CA VAL A 220 12.85 11.16 2.72
C VAL A 220 13.31 12.59 2.41
N VAL A 221 12.84 13.14 1.28
CA VAL A 221 13.06 14.52 0.84
C VAL A 221 11.69 15.19 0.73
N GLY A 222 11.38 16.19 1.55
CA GLY A 222 10.00 16.66 1.70
C GLY A 222 9.85 17.99 2.41
N ASN A 223 8.63 18.32 2.84
CA ASN A 223 8.38 19.46 3.72
C ASN A 223 8.96 19.23 5.13
N ALA A 224 9.10 20.32 5.89
CA ALA A 224 9.53 20.27 7.28
C ALA A 224 8.47 19.65 8.25
N GLY A 225 7.24 19.40 7.78
CA GLY A 225 6.21 18.70 8.54
C GLY A 225 6.36 17.18 8.54
N VAL A 226 7.10 16.62 7.58
CA VAL A 226 7.27 15.17 7.40
C VAL A 226 8.21 14.60 8.45
N SER A 227 7.77 13.55 9.14
CA SER A 227 8.59 12.86 10.13
C SER A 227 9.78 12.19 9.45
N GLY A 228 10.98 12.34 9.99
CA GLY A 228 12.19 11.70 9.46
C GLY A 228 12.81 12.36 8.22
N VAL A 229 12.26 13.47 7.73
CA VAL A 229 12.77 14.18 6.54
C VAL A 229 14.27 14.51 6.66
N ALA A 230 15.06 14.03 5.70
CA ALA A 230 16.52 14.18 5.67
C ALA A 230 16.94 15.49 4.97
N ARG A 231 16.14 15.96 4.00
CA ARG A 231 16.34 17.21 3.26
C ARG A 231 15.00 17.89 3.02
N THR A 232 14.91 19.16 3.40
CA THR A 232 13.65 19.91 3.30
C THR A 232 13.57 20.79 2.05
N PHE A 233 12.42 20.74 1.35
CA PHE A 233 11.98 21.79 0.43
C PHE A 233 10.83 22.63 1.04
N PRO A 234 10.50 23.83 0.49
CA PRO A 234 9.40 24.66 0.98
C PRO A 234 8.04 23.96 0.90
N ASN A 235 7.07 24.37 1.72
CA ASN A 235 5.66 24.00 1.53
C ASN A 235 5.15 24.43 0.15
N ASP A 236 4.12 23.75 -0.34
CA ASP A 236 3.51 23.95 -1.67
C ASP A 236 4.58 23.84 -2.81
N SER A 237 5.47 22.85 -2.74
CA SER A 237 6.56 22.63 -3.71
C SER A 237 6.26 21.57 -4.76
N LEU A 238 5.72 20.41 -4.40
CA LEU A 238 5.12 19.51 -5.37
C LEU A 238 3.87 20.21 -5.91
N GLN A 239 3.51 19.92 -7.16
CA GLN A 239 2.43 20.64 -7.83
C GLN A 239 1.32 19.66 -8.14
N ASN A 240 0.11 20.02 -7.72
CA ASN A 240 -1.11 19.32 -8.13
C ASN A 240 -1.30 19.55 -9.63
N GLY A 241 -1.17 18.47 -10.39
CA GLY A 241 -1.18 18.47 -11.85
C GLY A 241 -0.51 17.23 -12.41
N ALA A 242 -0.40 17.17 -13.73
CA ALA A 242 0.32 16.10 -14.44
C ALA A 242 1.83 16.37 -14.42
N ASP A 243 2.44 16.36 -13.25
CA ASP A 243 3.80 16.83 -12.97
C ASP A 243 4.81 15.66 -12.84
N GLY A 244 6.11 15.98 -12.88
CA GLY A 244 7.18 14.97 -13.00
C GLY A 244 8.28 15.10 -11.96
N VAL A 245 8.83 13.96 -11.54
CA VAL A 245 10.02 13.86 -10.69
C VAL A 245 11.07 12.99 -11.36
N GLY A 246 12.26 13.53 -11.55
CA GLY A 246 13.43 12.81 -12.05
C GLY A 246 14.55 12.76 -11.01
N LEU A 247 15.11 11.58 -10.80
CA LEU A 247 16.30 11.35 -10.00
C LEU A 247 17.50 11.25 -10.94
N TYR A 248 18.51 12.11 -10.79
CA TYR A 248 19.63 12.23 -11.74
C TYR A 248 21.00 12.00 -11.11
N LEU A 249 21.94 11.47 -11.91
CA LEU A 249 23.37 11.39 -11.59
C LEU A 249 24.11 12.70 -11.97
N ALA A 250 23.66 13.81 -11.39
CA ALA A 250 24.24 15.14 -11.57
C ALA A 250 23.99 16.02 -10.35
N ASP A 251 24.83 17.05 -10.16
CA ASP A 251 24.61 18.09 -9.16
C ASP A 251 23.32 18.87 -9.48
N ALA A 252 22.56 19.29 -8.46
CA ALA A 252 21.35 20.11 -8.66
C ALA A 252 21.61 21.42 -9.44
N SER A 253 22.85 21.93 -9.43
CA SER A 253 23.26 23.10 -10.22
C SER A 253 23.22 22.90 -11.74
N ALA A 254 23.12 21.65 -12.22
CA ALA A 254 22.89 21.31 -13.62
C ALA A 254 21.44 21.57 -14.09
N PHE A 255 20.50 21.70 -13.14
CA PHE A 255 19.08 21.97 -13.39
C PHE A 255 18.63 23.32 -12.79
N PRO A 256 19.10 24.48 -13.29
CA PRO A 256 18.43 25.75 -13.04
C PRO A 256 16.98 25.70 -13.49
N ASN A 257 16.11 26.49 -12.85
CA ASN A 257 14.71 26.63 -13.28
C ASN A 257 14.58 26.89 -14.80
N ASP A 258 13.50 26.34 -15.37
CA ASP A 258 13.19 26.30 -16.80
C ASP A 258 14.16 25.41 -17.62
N THR A 259 14.97 24.54 -16.98
CA THR A 259 15.74 23.51 -17.71
C THR A 259 14.78 22.42 -18.21
N PRO A 260 14.75 22.12 -19.53
CA PRO A 260 13.83 21.12 -20.08
C PRO A 260 14.07 19.71 -19.55
N VAL A 261 12.99 18.94 -19.41
CA VAL A 261 13.03 17.52 -19.07
C VAL A 261 13.93 16.70 -20.01
N THR A 262 14.61 15.69 -19.46
CA THR A 262 15.55 14.84 -20.20
C THR A 262 15.69 13.46 -19.57
N GLY A 263 15.78 12.41 -20.39
CA GLY A 263 16.19 11.06 -19.94
C GLY A 263 17.72 10.89 -19.80
N THR A 264 18.49 11.97 -19.97
CA THR A 264 19.96 11.93 -19.89
C THR A 264 20.41 11.95 -18.43
N ASP A 265 21.18 10.95 -18.01
CA ASP A 265 21.64 10.71 -16.64
C ASP A 265 20.52 10.50 -15.60
N LEU A 266 19.31 10.18 -16.09
CA LEU A 266 18.19 9.71 -15.28
C LEU A 266 18.54 8.34 -14.67
N VAL A 267 18.47 8.25 -13.35
CA VAL A 267 18.61 7.02 -12.55
C VAL A 267 17.25 6.36 -12.40
N ASP A 268 16.22 7.16 -12.14
CA ASP A 268 14.82 6.76 -12.03
C ASP A 268 13.92 7.97 -12.25
N GLY A 269 12.66 7.74 -12.63
CA GLY A 269 11.69 8.79 -12.87
C GLY A 269 10.27 8.36 -12.51
N LEU A 270 9.43 9.35 -12.20
CA LEU A 270 8.01 9.20 -11.95
C LEU A 270 7.29 10.41 -12.58
N VAL A 271 6.13 10.17 -13.17
CA VAL A 271 5.17 11.21 -13.57
C VAL A 271 3.90 10.89 -12.83
N TYR A 272 3.35 11.86 -12.13
CA TYR A 272 2.18 11.69 -11.27
C TYR A 272 1.05 12.63 -11.71
N GLY A 273 -0.14 12.40 -11.17
CA GLY A 273 -1.34 13.20 -11.42
C GLY A 273 -2.22 13.31 -10.18
N THR A 274 -3.03 14.36 -10.09
CA THR A 274 -4.03 14.60 -9.03
C THR A 274 -5.46 14.62 -9.59
N GLY A 275 -5.80 13.63 -10.43
CA GLY A 275 -7.03 13.57 -11.22
C GLY A 275 -6.96 14.29 -12.58
N ASP A 276 -5.76 14.70 -12.98
CA ASP A 276 -5.47 15.38 -14.25
C ASP A 276 -5.13 14.40 -15.38
N GLY A 277 -5.05 14.90 -16.62
CA GLY A 277 -4.69 14.06 -17.78
C GLY A 277 -3.20 14.07 -18.07
N ASP A 278 -2.62 12.88 -18.30
CA ASP A 278 -1.19 12.64 -18.51
C ASP A 278 -0.49 13.67 -19.41
N ASP A 279 0.69 14.13 -19.00
CA ASP A 279 1.60 14.84 -19.90
C ASP A 279 2.44 13.84 -20.75
N PRO A 280 2.35 13.87 -22.09
CA PRO A 280 3.08 12.94 -22.95
C PRO A 280 4.58 13.23 -23.09
N ALA A 281 5.05 14.45 -22.82
CA ALA A 281 6.44 14.86 -22.97
C ALA A 281 7.25 14.52 -21.71
N LEU A 282 6.71 14.78 -20.51
CA LEU A 282 7.25 14.24 -19.26
C LEU A 282 7.26 12.71 -19.29
N SER A 283 6.16 12.06 -19.67
CA SER A 283 6.07 10.60 -19.76
C SER A 283 7.12 10.01 -20.71
N ALA A 284 7.33 10.63 -21.88
CA ALA A 284 8.33 10.18 -22.85
C ALA A 284 9.80 10.40 -22.43
N ALA A 285 10.05 11.25 -21.42
CA ALA A 285 11.39 11.59 -20.96
C ALA A 285 11.77 10.94 -19.62
N LEU A 286 10.80 10.72 -18.73
CA LEU A 286 11.01 10.20 -17.37
C LEU A 286 10.59 8.73 -17.20
N LEU A 287 9.66 8.22 -18.01
CA LEU A 287 9.13 6.86 -17.88
C LEU A 287 9.69 5.89 -18.92
N ALA A 288 9.56 4.59 -18.63
CA ALA A 288 9.90 3.53 -19.56
C ALA A 288 8.93 3.51 -20.76
N THR A 289 9.35 2.91 -21.87
CA THR A 289 8.61 3.01 -23.14
C THR A 289 7.27 2.27 -23.08
N GLY A 290 6.17 3.03 -23.03
CA GLY A 290 4.80 2.51 -22.99
C GLY A 290 4.11 2.63 -21.63
N GLU A 291 4.82 3.10 -20.61
CA GLU A 291 4.27 3.50 -19.32
C GLU A 291 3.48 4.81 -19.42
N VAL A 292 2.66 5.08 -18.40
CA VAL A 292 1.81 6.28 -18.27
C VAL A 292 1.98 6.88 -16.87
N ALA A 293 1.50 8.11 -16.67
CA ALA A 293 1.53 8.76 -15.36
C ALA A 293 0.69 7.98 -14.32
N VAL A 294 1.06 8.12 -13.04
CA VAL A 294 0.35 7.50 -11.92
C VAL A 294 -0.54 8.53 -11.25
N ASP A 295 -1.85 8.29 -11.27
CA ASP A 295 -2.83 9.23 -10.67
C ASP A 295 -3.02 8.94 -9.17
N GLU A 296 -2.55 9.83 -8.32
CA GLU A 296 -2.72 9.83 -6.86
C GLU A 296 -4.22 9.87 -6.49
N ALA A 297 -5.06 10.51 -7.32
CA ALA A 297 -6.50 10.55 -7.13
C ALA A 297 -7.24 9.30 -7.64
N ALA A 298 -6.55 8.27 -8.16
CA ALA A 298 -7.20 7.07 -8.69
C ALA A 298 -8.06 6.31 -7.64
N GLY A 299 -7.70 6.41 -6.36
CA GLY A 299 -8.48 5.89 -5.23
C GLY A 299 -9.62 6.78 -4.75
N GLY A 300 -9.67 8.05 -5.19
CA GLY A 300 -10.78 8.98 -4.98
C GLY A 300 -10.41 10.29 -4.27
N ASP A 301 -9.72 10.22 -3.13
CA ASP A 301 -9.29 11.41 -2.35
C ASP A 301 -7.76 11.41 -2.26
N SER A 302 -7.12 12.19 -3.13
CA SER A 302 -5.66 12.38 -3.15
C SER A 302 -5.11 12.92 -1.84
N THR A 303 -5.91 13.64 -1.04
CA THR A 303 -5.43 14.35 0.16
C THR A 303 -5.09 13.46 1.37
N ILE A 304 -5.20 12.14 1.24
CA ILE A 304 -4.94 11.16 2.31
C ILE A 304 -4.11 9.94 1.86
N VAL A 305 -3.56 9.98 0.64
CA VAL A 305 -2.83 8.89 -0.01
C VAL A 305 -1.54 9.40 -0.65
N SER A 306 -0.70 8.47 -1.07
CA SER A 306 0.55 8.67 -1.79
C SER A 306 0.64 7.72 -2.99
N VAL A 307 1.58 8.00 -3.89
CA VAL A 307 1.99 7.12 -4.99
C VAL A 307 3.18 6.26 -4.52
N GLY A 308 2.89 5.05 -4.04
CA GLY A 308 3.87 4.08 -3.52
C GLY A 308 4.31 3.04 -4.55
N ARG A 309 5.62 2.78 -4.67
CA ARG A 309 6.20 1.73 -5.51
C ARG A 309 6.04 0.36 -4.84
N CYS A 310 5.38 -0.58 -5.52
CA CYS A 310 4.94 -1.83 -4.93
C CYS A 310 5.35 -3.10 -5.71
N PRO A 311 6.20 -3.97 -5.14
CA PRO A 311 6.94 -3.81 -3.88
C PRO A 311 8.02 -2.71 -3.94
N ASP A 312 8.48 -2.26 -2.77
CA ASP A 312 9.58 -1.29 -2.64
C ASP A 312 10.77 -1.60 -3.56
N GLY A 313 11.26 -0.58 -4.25
CA GLY A 313 12.45 -0.68 -5.12
C GLY A 313 12.32 -1.67 -6.30
N SER A 314 11.13 -2.22 -6.55
CA SER A 314 10.88 -3.12 -7.68
C SER A 314 10.82 -2.38 -9.03
N GLY A 315 10.84 -3.12 -10.13
CA GLY A 315 10.75 -2.56 -11.49
C GLY A 315 12.03 -1.88 -11.99
N GLY A 316 11.97 -1.46 -13.26
CA GLY A 316 13.01 -0.74 -13.98
C GLY A 316 13.09 0.75 -13.63
N ALA A 317 13.93 1.48 -14.34
CA ALA A 317 13.94 2.95 -14.27
C ALA A 317 12.72 3.50 -15.02
N GLY A 318 11.90 4.31 -14.35
CA GLY A 318 10.69 4.88 -14.94
C GLY A 318 9.56 3.86 -15.21
N GLU A 319 9.62 2.67 -14.63
CA GLU A 319 8.50 1.71 -14.70
C GLU A 319 7.42 2.18 -13.74
N ALA A 320 6.33 2.74 -14.28
CA ALA A 320 5.25 3.37 -13.53
C ALA A 320 4.18 2.34 -13.10
N SER A 321 4.02 1.27 -13.88
CA SER A 321 3.08 0.18 -13.65
C SER A 321 3.34 -0.69 -12.41
N VAL A 322 4.46 -0.46 -11.71
CA VAL A 322 4.70 -1.03 -10.36
C VAL A 322 4.24 -0.12 -9.23
N TYR A 323 3.75 1.09 -9.49
CA TYR A 323 3.22 1.97 -8.46
C TYR A 323 1.72 1.72 -8.21
N GLN A 324 1.30 1.99 -6.98
CA GLN A 324 -0.06 1.90 -6.49
C GLN A 324 -0.38 3.15 -5.67
N VAL A 325 -1.67 3.43 -5.47
CA VAL A 325 -2.10 4.47 -4.53
C VAL A 325 -2.22 3.84 -3.15
N THR A 326 -1.42 4.31 -2.19
CA THR A 326 -1.25 3.73 -0.85
C THR A 326 -1.41 4.79 0.23
N PRO A 327 -1.65 4.46 1.50
CA PRO A 327 -1.49 5.41 2.60
C PRO A 327 -0.03 5.90 2.71
N PRO A 328 0.24 7.17 3.10
CA PRO A 328 1.60 7.69 3.15
C PRO A 328 2.48 7.05 4.24
N THR A 329 3.65 6.53 3.86
CA THR A 329 4.58 5.74 4.69
C THR A 329 6.02 6.30 4.83
N PRO A 330 6.24 7.63 4.94
CA PRO A 330 7.59 8.22 4.87
C PRO A 330 8.56 7.66 5.93
N GLY A 331 9.66 7.07 5.47
CA GLY A 331 10.71 6.44 6.27
C GLY A 331 10.44 4.97 6.60
N ALA A 332 9.50 4.32 5.91
CA ALA A 332 9.09 2.94 6.10
C ALA A 332 8.83 2.26 4.74
N ALA A 333 8.45 0.98 4.76
CA ALA A 333 8.03 0.28 3.55
C ALA A 333 6.61 0.69 3.14
N ASN A 334 6.36 0.77 1.83
CA ASN A 334 5.04 1.09 1.30
C ASN A 334 4.00 0.03 1.71
N ASP A 335 2.78 0.46 2.02
CA ASP A 335 1.68 -0.45 2.36
C ASP A 335 1.05 -1.06 1.10
N CYS A 336 1.83 -1.95 0.47
CA CYS A 336 1.52 -2.59 -0.81
C CYS A 336 0.57 -3.80 -0.70
N ASP A 337 -0.14 -3.94 0.41
CA ASP A 337 -1.28 -4.83 0.47
C ASP A 337 -2.47 -4.06 -0.13
N PRO A 338 -3.13 -4.54 -1.21
CA PRO A 338 -4.40 -3.93 -1.62
C PRO A 338 -5.41 -3.95 -0.48
N CYS A 339 -5.27 -4.92 0.45
CA CYS A 339 -6.18 -5.04 1.57
C CYS A 339 -5.99 -3.97 2.65
N GLY A 340 -6.98 -3.10 2.79
CA GLY A 340 -7.00 -2.02 3.78
C GLY A 340 -7.04 -0.62 3.16
N ASN A 341 -7.08 -0.53 1.82
CA ASN A 341 -7.22 0.73 1.10
C ASN A 341 -8.68 1.23 1.05
N GLY A 342 -9.66 0.36 1.33
CA GLY A 342 -11.09 0.66 1.37
C GLY A 342 -11.82 0.49 0.03
N ALA A 343 -11.16 -0.12 -0.96
CA ALA A 343 -11.70 -0.49 -2.26
C ALA A 343 -11.56 -2.01 -2.46
N ILE A 344 -12.58 -2.66 -3.04
CA ILE A 344 -12.56 -4.12 -3.22
C ILE A 344 -11.77 -4.46 -4.49
N ASP A 345 -10.56 -4.99 -4.31
CA ASP A 345 -9.60 -5.28 -5.36
C ASP A 345 -9.62 -6.75 -5.86
N SER A 346 -8.80 -7.04 -6.88
CA SER A 346 -8.81 -8.34 -7.58
C SER A 346 -8.20 -9.48 -6.75
N GLY A 347 -9.06 -10.14 -5.97
CA GLY A 347 -8.69 -11.24 -5.06
C GLY A 347 -9.44 -11.17 -3.74
N GLU A 348 -10.06 -10.02 -3.47
CA GLU A 348 -10.72 -9.70 -2.23
C GLU A 348 -12.21 -10.04 -2.26
N SER A 349 -12.81 -10.08 -1.08
CA SER A 349 -14.25 -10.22 -0.88
C SER A 349 -14.87 -8.97 -0.24
N CYS A 350 -14.07 -8.22 0.53
CA CYS A 350 -14.43 -6.99 1.22
C CYS A 350 -13.17 -6.15 1.42
N ASP A 351 -13.36 -4.85 1.58
CA ASP A 351 -12.37 -3.97 2.20
C ASP A 351 -13.12 -2.84 2.95
N ASP A 352 -13.01 -2.81 4.27
CA ASP A 352 -13.52 -1.74 5.15
C ASP A 352 -12.41 -0.70 5.49
N GLY A 353 -11.30 -0.72 4.75
CA GLY A 353 -10.12 0.10 4.93
C GLY A 353 -9.34 -0.25 6.19
N ALA A 354 -8.82 0.76 6.88
CA ALA A 354 -8.19 0.63 8.20
C ALA A 354 -9.08 0.01 9.30
N ALA A 355 -10.39 -0.23 9.03
CA ALA A 355 -11.25 -0.98 9.92
C ALA A 355 -11.10 -2.51 9.79
N ASN A 356 -10.41 -3.03 8.78
CA ASN A 356 -10.25 -4.48 8.56
C ASN A 356 -9.69 -5.20 9.79
N GLY A 357 -10.37 -6.28 10.20
CA GLY A 357 -10.00 -7.05 11.39
C GLY A 357 -10.27 -6.35 12.75
N THR A 358 -10.82 -5.13 12.76
CA THR A 358 -11.32 -4.49 13.99
C THR A 358 -12.66 -5.08 14.43
N SER A 359 -13.03 -4.87 15.70
CA SER A 359 -14.34 -5.32 16.22
C SER A 359 -15.55 -4.59 15.64
N SER A 360 -15.35 -3.54 14.84
CA SER A 360 -16.41 -2.82 14.11
C SER A 360 -16.64 -3.35 12.69
N SER A 361 -15.70 -4.11 12.14
CA SER A 361 -15.68 -4.55 10.75
C SER A 361 -16.14 -5.99 10.57
N CYS A 362 -16.75 -6.27 9.42
CA CYS A 362 -17.09 -7.61 8.98
C CYS A 362 -16.11 -8.17 7.95
N CYS A 363 -14.97 -7.48 7.80
CA CYS A 363 -13.84 -7.88 7.00
C CYS A 363 -12.67 -8.35 7.86
N THR A 364 -11.88 -9.29 7.35
CA THR A 364 -10.63 -9.75 7.98
C THR A 364 -9.47 -8.84 7.58
N ILE A 365 -8.35 -8.90 8.31
CA ILE A 365 -7.06 -8.26 7.94
C ILE A 365 -6.40 -8.86 6.67
N SER A 366 -7.15 -9.61 5.87
CA SER A 366 -6.72 -10.18 4.60
C SER A 366 -7.88 -10.17 3.59
N CYS A 367 -8.79 -9.20 3.76
CA CYS A 367 -9.84 -8.82 2.81
C CYS A 367 -10.77 -9.95 2.36
N THR A 368 -10.98 -10.89 3.27
CA THR A 368 -12.03 -11.92 3.19
C THR A 368 -13.10 -11.64 4.25
N PHE A 369 -14.36 -11.97 3.95
CA PHE A 369 -15.45 -11.79 4.89
C PHE A 369 -15.26 -12.59 6.18
N GLN A 370 -15.58 -11.97 7.31
CA GLN A 370 -15.76 -12.68 8.58
C GLN A 370 -16.92 -13.69 8.46
N PRO A 371 -16.92 -14.78 9.26
CA PRO A 371 -18.05 -15.70 9.30
C PRO A 371 -19.36 -15.01 9.67
N MET A 372 -20.47 -15.40 9.03
CA MET A 372 -21.81 -14.93 9.40
C MET A 372 -22.08 -15.14 10.89
N GLY A 373 -22.62 -14.13 11.57
CA GLY A 373 -22.88 -14.16 13.01
C GLY A 373 -21.69 -13.74 13.89
N THR A 374 -20.53 -13.41 13.30
CA THR A 374 -19.43 -12.74 14.03
C THR A 374 -19.91 -11.39 14.53
N ALA A 375 -19.57 -11.03 15.78
CA ALA A 375 -19.93 -9.73 16.35
C ALA A 375 -19.18 -8.59 15.63
N CYS A 376 -19.89 -7.51 15.35
CA CYS A 376 -19.37 -6.28 14.74
C CYS A 376 -19.96 -5.06 15.46
N GLY A 377 -19.84 -3.85 14.89
CA GLY A 377 -20.63 -2.68 15.28
C GLY A 377 -20.65 -2.38 16.78
N ASP A 378 -21.86 -2.31 17.36
CA ASP A 378 -22.07 -2.31 18.81
C ASP A 378 -22.14 -3.75 19.35
N PRO A 379 -21.16 -4.20 20.16
CA PRO A 379 -21.16 -5.54 20.74
C PRO A 379 -21.98 -5.62 22.04
N THR A 380 -22.61 -4.53 22.49
CA THR A 380 -23.36 -4.49 23.75
C THR A 380 -24.79 -4.98 23.56
N ALA A 381 -25.31 -5.67 24.57
CA ALA A 381 -26.72 -6.01 24.64
C ALA A 381 -27.40 -5.03 25.61
N THR A 382 -28.46 -4.36 25.16
CA THR A 382 -29.34 -3.51 25.99
C THR A 382 -30.80 -3.96 25.83
N ASP A 383 -31.74 -3.32 26.53
CA ASP A 383 -33.11 -3.85 26.73
C ASP A 383 -33.94 -4.01 25.44
N CYS A 384 -33.54 -3.38 24.32
CA CYS A 384 -34.12 -3.57 22.98
C CYS A 384 -33.06 -3.62 21.86
N ASP A 385 -31.80 -3.91 22.22
CA ASP A 385 -30.66 -3.83 21.31
C ASP A 385 -29.80 -5.08 21.51
N ALA A 386 -29.87 -6.03 20.58
CA ALA A 386 -29.03 -7.21 20.62
C ALA A 386 -27.68 -6.92 19.94
N PRO A 387 -26.58 -7.59 20.33
CA PRO A 387 -25.25 -7.30 19.76
C PRO A 387 -25.25 -7.44 18.23
N ASP A 388 -24.67 -6.47 17.53
CA ASP A 388 -24.62 -6.44 16.06
C ASP A 388 -23.84 -7.63 15.51
N THR A 389 -24.21 -8.14 14.33
CA THR A 389 -23.49 -9.26 13.70
C THR A 389 -23.37 -9.18 12.19
N CYS A 390 -22.31 -9.79 11.66
CA CYS A 390 -22.04 -9.87 10.23
C CYS A 390 -23.04 -10.74 9.47
N SER A 391 -23.55 -10.19 8.37
CA SER A 391 -24.39 -10.88 7.38
C SER A 391 -23.60 -11.84 6.48
N MET A 392 -24.29 -12.59 5.63
CA MET A 392 -23.64 -13.40 4.57
C MET A 392 -23.00 -12.56 3.45
N THR A 393 -23.27 -11.26 3.39
CA THR A 393 -22.64 -10.32 2.44
C THR A 393 -21.60 -9.43 3.11
N GLY A 394 -21.16 -9.78 4.32
CA GLY A 394 -20.15 -9.04 5.07
C GLY A 394 -20.55 -7.63 5.49
N THR A 395 -21.85 -7.34 5.55
CA THR A 395 -22.34 -6.09 6.14
C THR A 395 -22.52 -6.30 7.64
N CYS A 396 -22.12 -5.34 8.45
CA CYS A 396 -22.51 -5.32 9.86
C CYS A 396 -24.00 -4.96 9.96
N GLU A 397 -24.83 -5.87 10.48
CA GLU A 397 -26.26 -5.65 10.65
C GLU A 397 -26.54 -5.20 12.09
N ASP A 398 -27.15 -4.01 12.20
CA ASP A 398 -27.73 -3.47 13.43
C ASP A 398 -28.89 -4.37 13.89
N ARG A 399 -28.76 -5.00 15.07
CA ARG A 399 -29.70 -6.04 15.52
C ARG A 399 -30.57 -5.61 16.69
N LEU A 400 -31.60 -4.83 16.37
CA LEU A 400 -32.70 -4.58 17.31
C LEU A 400 -33.38 -5.88 17.75
N ASP A 401 -33.81 -5.93 19.02
CA ASP A 401 -34.63 -7.03 19.50
C ASP A 401 -35.99 -7.09 18.75
N PRO A 402 -36.56 -8.30 18.54
CA PRO A 402 -37.81 -8.44 17.81
C PRO A 402 -38.95 -7.59 18.41
N PRO A 403 -39.91 -7.12 17.59
CA PRO A 403 -41.12 -6.52 18.13
C PRO A 403 -41.84 -7.52 19.04
N ASP A 404 -42.53 -7.00 20.05
CA ASP A 404 -43.18 -7.77 21.13
C ASP A 404 -42.20 -8.44 22.14
N THR A 405 -40.90 -8.15 22.08
CA THR A 405 -39.92 -8.57 23.12
C THR A 405 -40.09 -7.70 24.37
N GLU A 406 -40.41 -8.30 25.52
CA GLU A 406 -40.56 -7.58 26.80
C GLU A 406 -39.23 -6.97 27.25
N CYS A 407 -39.17 -5.64 27.26
CA CYS A 407 -38.01 -4.86 27.73
C CYS A 407 -38.24 -4.30 29.14
N ARG A 408 -39.51 -4.20 29.58
CA ARG A 408 -39.86 -3.98 30.98
C ARG A 408 -41.09 -4.78 31.38
N ALA A 409 -40.94 -5.60 32.42
CA ALA A 409 -42.04 -6.33 33.03
C ALA A 409 -43.09 -5.40 33.67
N ASP A 410 -44.29 -5.94 33.88
CA ASP A 410 -45.35 -5.29 34.65
C ASP A 410 -45.02 -5.29 36.16
N THR A 411 -45.38 -4.18 36.83
CA THR A 411 -45.16 -4.00 38.27
C THR A 411 -46.45 -4.11 39.10
N GLY A 412 -47.61 -4.23 38.45
CA GLY A 412 -48.91 -4.43 39.10
C GLY A 412 -50.09 -4.31 38.13
N PRO A 413 -51.34 -4.48 38.62
CA PRO A 413 -52.55 -4.53 37.77
C PRO A 413 -52.96 -3.22 37.10
N CYS A 414 -52.20 -2.13 37.30
CA CYS A 414 -52.39 -0.84 36.63
C CYS A 414 -51.19 -0.42 35.78
N ASP A 415 -50.29 -1.37 35.53
CA ASP A 415 -49.05 -1.19 34.83
C ASP A 415 -49.05 -2.02 33.55
N VAL A 416 -48.48 -1.49 32.47
CA VAL A 416 -48.34 -2.23 31.21
C VAL A 416 -46.86 -2.62 31.06
N ALA A 417 -46.61 -3.87 30.69
CA ALA A 417 -45.26 -4.28 30.30
C ALA A 417 -44.90 -3.61 28.96
N GLU A 418 -43.78 -2.87 28.89
CA GLU A 418 -43.30 -2.39 27.61
C GLU A 418 -42.57 -3.48 26.83
N VAL A 419 -42.86 -3.48 25.53
CA VAL A 419 -42.20 -4.32 24.55
C VAL A 419 -41.42 -3.46 23.56
N CYS A 420 -40.34 -4.00 23.03
CA CYS A 420 -39.61 -3.41 21.91
C CYS A 420 -40.53 -3.27 20.69
N ASP A 421 -40.36 -2.18 19.95
CA ASP A 421 -41.11 -1.91 18.72
C ASP A 421 -40.43 -2.45 17.45
N GLY A 422 -39.23 -3.05 17.59
CA GLY A 422 -38.40 -3.54 16.49
C GLY A 422 -37.76 -2.43 15.65
N THR A 423 -37.76 -1.18 16.13
CA THR A 423 -37.23 0.01 15.43
C THR A 423 -36.42 0.97 16.34
N SER A 424 -36.54 0.84 17.66
CA SER A 424 -35.86 1.62 18.68
C SER A 424 -34.89 0.77 19.51
N LYS A 425 -33.64 1.20 19.64
CA LYS A 425 -32.62 0.63 20.56
C LYS A 425 -32.96 0.81 22.04
N SER A 426 -34.00 1.57 22.37
CA SER A 426 -34.42 1.84 23.75
C SER A 426 -35.84 1.35 23.98
N CYS A 427 -36.06 0.72 25.14
CA CYS A 427 -37.39 0.36 25.64
C CYS A 427 -38.32 1.60 25.63
N PRO A 428 -39.58 1.47 25.18
CA PRO A 428 -40.52 2.60 25.18
C PRO A 428 -40.73 3.23 26.57
N PRO A 429 -41.20 4.49 26.63
CA PRO A 429 -41.47 5.15 27.91
C PRO A 429 -42.58 4.48 28.71
N ASP A 430 -42.39 4.47 30.03
CA ASP A 430 -43.31 3.94 31.04
C ASP A 430 -44.78 4.35 30.80
N SER A 431 -45.61 3.34 30.57
CA SER A 431 -47.02 3.45 30.20
C SER A 431 -47.89 2.69 31.20
N SER A 432 -48.82 3.41 31.84
CA SER A 432 -49.83 2.80 32.70
C SER A 432 -51.03 2.28 31.91
N GLU A 433 -51.69 1.27 32.47
CA GLU A 433 -52.99 0.78 31.99
C GLU A 433 -54.04 1.93 32.03
N PRO A 434 -55.03 1.98 31.10
CA PRO A 434 -55.94 3.12 31.00
C PRO A 434 -56.78 3.38 32.26
N ASP A 435 -57.02 4.67 32.53
CA ASP A 435 -57.91 5.11 33.61
C ASP A 435 -59.29 4.42 33.51
N GLY A 436 -59.65 3.63 34.52
CA GLY A 436 -60.89 2.85 34.56
C GLY A 436 -60.75 1.35 34.37
N THR A 437 -59.58 0.81 34.01
CA THR A 437 -59.36 -0.65 34.03
C THR A 437 -59.46 -1.18 35.47
N ALA A 438 -60.11 -2.33 35.65
CA ALA A 438 -60.34 -2.93 36.97
C ALA A 438 -59.06 -3.55 37.54
N CYS A 439 -58.75 -3.27 38.81
CA CYS A 439 -57.49 -3.62 39.44
C CYS A 439 -57.64 -4.26 40.83
N GLY A 440 -58.58 -5.20 40.99
CA GLY A 440 -58.97 -5.75 42.29
C GLY A 440 -57.81 -6.08 43.23
N ASP A 441 -57.74 -5.39 44.37
CA ASP A 441 -56.74 -5.61 45.43
C ASP A 441 -57.17 -6.73 46.41
N GLY A 442 -58.45 -7.10 46.34
CA GLY A 442 -59.08 -8.16 47.14
C GLY A 442 -59.87 -7.67 48.35
N THR A 443 -59.98 -6.34 48.55
CA THR A 443 -60.69 -5.70 49.67
C THR A 443 -62.15 -5.40 49.29
N VAL A 444 -63.03 -6.38 49.49
CA VAL A 444 -64.44 -6.36 49.01
C VAL A 444 -65.23 -5.12 49.49
N CYS A 445 -64.86 -4.54 50.63
CA CYS A 445 -65.56 -3.44 51.27
C CYS A 445 -65.07 -2.03 50.88
N ASN A 446 -64.05 -1.90 50.04
CA ASN A 446 -63.67 -0.62 49.45
C ASN A 446 -64.37 -0.37 48.09
N GLY A 447 -64.95 -1.42 47.48
CA GLY A 447 -65.70 -1.41 46.24
C GLY A 447 -64.81 -1.45 44.99
N ASP A 448 -65.34 -2.00 43.88
CA ASP A 448 -64.61 -2.31 42.64
C ASP A 448 -63.53 -1.26 42.29
N GLU A 449 -62.27 -1.68 42.41
CA GLU A 449 -61.10 -0.83 42.31
C GLU A 449 -60.73 -0.61 40.83
N VAL A 450 -60.35 0.63 40.50
CA VAL A 450 -59.97 1.01 39.13
C VAL A 450 -58.65 1.76 39.08
N CYS A 451 -57.92 1.56 38.00
CA CYS A 451 -56.71 2.31 37.72
C CYS A 451 -57.01 3.78 37.52
N MET A 452 -56.23 4.64 38.18
CA MET A 452 -56.18 6.08 37.91
C MET A 452 -54.73 6.54 37.97
N SER A 453 -54.21 7.07 36.86
CA SER A 453 -52.82 7.55 36.74
C SER A 453 -51.78 6.52 37.20
N GLY A 454 -51.90 5.27 36.74
CA GLY A 454 -50.99 4.16 37.06
C GLY A 454 -51.07 3.61 38.49
N SER A 455 -51.98 4.12 39.33
CA SER A 455 -52.23 3.59 40.67
C SER A 455 -53.61 2.95 40.74
N CYS A 456 -53.72 1.80 41.40
CA CYS A 456 -55.01 1.21 41.70
C CYS A 456 -55.72 2.01 42.81
N MET A 457 -56.92 2.49 42.51
CA MET A 457 -57.72 3.31 43.43
C MET A 457 -59.00 2.57 43.81
N ALA A 458 -59.22 2.43 45.12
CA ALA A 458 -60.44 1.88 45.68
C ALA A 458 -61.70 2.58 45.14
N GLY A 459 -62.74 1.80 44.89
CA GLY A 459 -64.01 2.27 44.33
C GLY A 459 -64.90 3.01 45.34
N THR A 460 -66.20 2.92 45.11
CA THR A 460 -67.20 3.32 46.11
C THR A 460 -67.59 2.09 46.90
N ALA A 461 -67.34 2.10 48.20
CA ALA A 461 -67.71 1.02 49.11
C ALA A 461 -69.18 0.60 48.91
N PRO A 462 -69.48 -0.71 48.84
CA PRO A 462 -70.83 -1.19 48.59
C PRO A 462 -71.79 -0.73 49.69
N ASP A 463 -72.95 -0.22 49.29
CA ASP A 463 -74.04 0.08 50.22
C ASP A 463 -74.70 -1.23 50.67
N CYS A 464 -74.65 -1.50 51.96
CA CYS A 464 -75.10 -2.76 52.55
C CYS A 464 -76.53 -2.68 53.13
N ASP A 465 -77.18 -1.51 53.09
CA ASP A 465 -78.56 -1.30 53.58
C ASP A 465 -79.56 -2.19 52.80
N ASP A 466 -80.10 -3.22 53.47
CA ASP A 466 -81.14 -4.09 52.89
C ASP A 466 -82.57 -3.56 53.08
N SER A 467 -82.69 -2.33 53.59
CA SER A 467 -83.93 -1.65 53.92
C SER A 467 -84.78 -2.32 55.00
N ASP A 468 -84.25 -3.30 55.75
CA ASP A 468 -84.87 -3.81 56.97
C ASP A 468 -84.44 -2.95 58.18
N PRO A 469 -85.34 -2.20 58.84
CA PRO A 469 -84.99 -1.45 60.05
C PRO A 469 -84.62 -2.34 61.26
N CYS A 470 -84.68 -3.66 61.10
CA CYS A 470 -84.28 -4.65 62.10
C CYS A 470 -82.88 -5.26 61.89
N THR A 471 -82.12 -4.86 60.88
CA THR A 471 -80.72 -5.23 60.64
C THR A 471 -79.77 -4.08 60.99
N ALA A 472 -78.52 -4.42 61.29
CA ALA A 472 -77.41 -3.50 61.45
C ALA A 472 -76.36 -3.83 60.39
N ASP A 473 -76.31 -2.99 59.37
CA ASP A 473 -75.58 -3.28 58.14
C ASP A 473 -74.16 -2.73 58.19
N SER A 474 -73.21 -3.57 57.82
CA SER A 474 -71.79 -3.21 57.78
C SER A 474 -71.07 -4.14 56.82
N CYS A 475 -70.12 -3.60 56.06
CA CYS A 475 -69.23 -4.44 55.27
C CYS A 475 -68.06 -4.94 56.13
N ALA A 476 -67.70 -6.22 56.01
CA ALA A 476 -66.54 -6.81 56.69
C ALA A 476 -65.73 -7.74 55.79
N GLU A 477 -64.41 -7.59 55.82
CA GLU A 477 -63.49 -8.45 55.09
C GLU A 477 -63.38 -9.86 55.69
N PRO A 478 -63.27 -10.93 54.88
CA PRO A 478 -63.40 -11.01 53.42
C PRO A 478 -64.83 -11.37 52.97
N GLY A 479 -65.84 -11.13 53.81
CA GLY A 479 -67.21 -11.61 53.64
C GLY A 479 -68.14 -10.66 52.86
N GLY A 480 -67.72 -9.42 52.61
CA GLY A 480 -68.56 -8.39 51.98
C GLY A 480 -69.61 -7.83 52.95
N CYS A 481 -70.77 -7.43 52.40
CA CYS A 481 -71.88 -6.90 53.20
C CYS A 481 -72.44 -7.94 54.18
N MET A 482 -72.53 -7.56 55.47
CA MET A 482 -73.11 -8.36 56.54
C MET A 482 -74.19 -7.58 57.29
N ASN A 483 -75.39 -8.15 57.28
CA ASN A 483 -76.59 -7.53 57.81
C ASN A 483 -76.92 -8.23 59.13
N THR A 484 -76.55 -7.62 60.25
CA THR A 484 -76.55 -8.29 61.57
C THR A 484 -77.86 -8.01 62.30
N PRO A 485 -78.70 -9.01 62.65
CA PRO A 485 -80.00 -8.76 63.27
C PRO A 485 -79.93 -7.98 64.60
N ILE A 486 -80.68 -6.88 64.70
CA ILE A 486 -80.78 -6.04 65.90
C ILE A 486 -81.72 -6.70 66.92
N ALA A 487 -81.16 -7.06 68.07
CA ALA A 487 -81.89 -7.71 69.15
C ALA A 487 -83.04 -6.84 69.70
N GLY A 488 -84.28 -7.23 69.42
CA GLY A 488 -85.51 -6.60 69.94
C GLY A 488 -86.35 -5.85 68.91
N CYS A 489 -85.95 -5.83 67.64
CA CYS A 489 -86.78 -5.36 66.54
C CYS A 489 -87.69 -6.50 66.04
N GLY A 490 -89.00 -6.25 65.88
CA GLY A 490 -89.94 -7.32 65.54
C GLY A 490 -91.35 -6.87 65.18
N ASP A 491 -91.81 -7.42 64.05
CA ASP A 491 -93.18 -7.81 63.66
C ASP A 491 -94.39 -7.05 64.25
N MET A 492 -95.13 -6.38 63.37
CA MET A 492 -96.45 -5.78 63.63
C MET A 492 -97.53 -6.29 62.65
N GLY A 493 -97.63 -7.61 62.50
CA GLY A 493 -98.82 -8.25 61.91
C GLY A 493 -100.07 -8.14 62.81
N PRO A 494 -101.26 -7.78 62.27
CA PRO A 494 -102.53 -7.85 63.00
C PRO A 494 -103.22 -9.23 62.84
N PRO A 495 -104.10 -9.63 63.79
CA PRO A 495 -104.45 -11.04 64.02
C PRO A 495 -105.59 -11.62 63.18
N GLU A 496 -105.65 -12.96 63.19
CA GLU A 496 -106.54 -13.83 62.40
C GLU A 496 -108.01 -13.87 62.87
N SER A 497 -108.90 -14.32 61.97
CA SER A 497 -110.21 -14.88 62.34
C SER A 497 -110.61 -16.08 61.47
N ASP A 498 -110.42 -17.24 62.06
CA ASP A 498 -110.72 -18.64 61.68
C ASP A 498 -112.14 -18.96 61.13
N MET A 499 -112.26 -19.83 60.11
CA MET A 499 -112.95 -21.16 60.18
C MET A 499 -113.37 -21.83 58.85
N GLY A 500 -112.77 -22.99 58.57
CA GLY A 500 -113.44 -24.19 58.00
C GLY A 500 -113.18 -24.56 56.52
N PRO A 501 -113.47 -25.81 56.10
CA PRO A 501 -113.21 -27.11 56.75
C PRO A 501 -112.41 -28.10 55.83
N PRO A 502 -112.01 -29.32 56.29
CA PRO A 502 -110.89 -30.06 55.68
C PRO A 502 -111.23 -31.36 54.91
N GLU A 503 -110.36 -31.72 53.95
CA GLU A 503 -110.08 -33.07 53.41
C GLU A 503 -108.54 -33.09 53.14
N SER A 504 -107.66 -33.92 53.74
CA SER A 504 -107.47 -35.38 53.65
C SER A 504 -107.21 -35.88 52.20
N ASP A 505 -106.15 -36.62 51.85
CA ASP A 505 -105.14 -37.38 52.62
C ASP A 505 -103.96 -37.84 51.70
N MET A 506 -102.91 -38.43 52.29
CA MET A 506 -101.86 -39.33 51.72
C MET A 506 -100.72 -38.79 50.84
N GLY A 507 -99.47 -38.98 51.32
CA GLY A 507 -98.28 -39.29 50.47
C GLY A 507 -98.03 -40.81 50.46
N PRO A 508 -96.78 -41.33 50.51
CA PRO A 508 -95.50 -40.91 49.90
C PRO A 508 -95.00 -42.08 48.98
N PRO A 509 -93.74 -42.55 49.03
CA PRO A 509 -92.44 -41.98 48.62
C PRO A 509 -91.90 -42.64 47.31
N ALA A 510 -90.68 -42.30 46.87
CA ALA A 510 -89.59 -43.26 46.52
C ALA A 510 -88.45 -42.62 45.70
N GLU A 511 -87.26 -43.19 45.84
CA GLU A 511 -86.04 -42.87 45.11
C GLU A 511 -85.84 -43.78 43.87
N ASP A 512 -84.91 -43.36 42.99
CA ASP A 512 -83.90 -44.21 42.30
C ASP A 512 -84.11 -44.74 40.86
N MET A 513 -82.96 -44.82 40.18
CA MET A 513 -82.56 -45.47 38.91
C MET A 513 -82.89 -44.82 37.53
N GLY A 514 -81.81 -44.50 36.77
CA GLY A 514 -81.80 -44.12 35.34
C GLY A 514 -81.72 -45.35 34.39
N PRO A 515 -80.91 -45.38 33.30
CA PRO A 515 -80.13 -44.35 32.59
C PRO A 515 -80.32 -44.36 31.03
N ALA A 516 -79.56 -43.54 30.28
CA ALA A 516 -79.11 -43.75 28.89
C ALA A 516 -77.98 -42.73 28.57
N GLU A 517 -76.70 -43.05 28.32
CA GLU A 517 -76.03 -43.90 27.31
C GLU A 517 -75.57 -43.15 26.04
N MET A 518 -74.36 -42.53 26.09
CA MET A 518 -73.24 -42.53 25.11
C MET A 518 -72.23 -41.42 25.54
N ASP A 519 -70.95 -41.65 25.87
CA ASP A 519 -69.83 -42.36 25.18
C ASP A 519 -69.39 -41.59 23.91
N LEU A 520 -68.15 -41.11 23.73
CA LEU A 520 -66.82 -41.53 24.24
C LEU A 520 -65.95 -40.36 24.74
N GLY A 521 -64.92 -40.67 25.52
CA GLY A 521 -63.73 -39.82 25.72
C GLY A 521 -62.44 -40.66 25.75
N THR A 522 -61.30 -40.04 25.46
CA THR A 522 -59.95 -40.65 25.61
C THR A 522 -59.01 -39.65 26.30
N PRO A 523 -58.24 -40.07 27.32
CA PRO A 523 -57.22 -39.24 27.95
C PRO A 523 -55.83 -39.46 27.31
N ASP A 524 -55.00 -38.43 27.24
CA ASP A 524 -53.58 -38.58 26.92
C ASP A 524 -52.75 -38.84 28.20
N GLU A 525 -51.70 -39.64 28.06
CA GLU A 525 -50.99 -40.31 29.16
C GLU A 525 -49.79 -39.52 29.69
N ASP A 526 -49.53 -39.68 31.00
CA ASP A 526 -48.27 -39.34 31.67
C ASP A 526 -47.31 -40.53 31.63
N MET A 527 -45.98 -40.29 31.61
CA MET A 527 -44.90 -41.06 32.26
C MET A 527 -43.49 -40.86 31.62
N GLY A 528 -42.56 -40.29 32.38
CA GLY A 528 -41.12 -40.66 32.34
C GLY A 528 -40.85 -41.99 33.09
N PRO A 529 -39.60 -42.50 33.30
CA PRO A 529 -38.31 -41.81 33.44
C PRO A 529 -37.21 -42.46 32.51
N ALA A 530 -35.88 -42.49 32.72
CA ALA A 530 -34.94 -42.17 33.82
C ALA A 530 -33.49 -41.94 33.28
N PRO A 531 -32.52 -41.44 34.09
CA PRO A 531 -31.16 -41.10 33.63
C PRO A 531 -30.11 -42.20 33.84
N MET A 532 -28.98 -42.16 33.11
CA MET A 532 -27.67 -42.66 33.57
C MET A 532 -26.48 -41.87 32.99
N ASP A 533 -25.48 -41.71 33.84
CA ASP A 533 -24.14 -41.13 33.65
C ASP A 533 -23.15 -42.14 33.01
N LEU A 534 -22.06 -41.65 32.37
CA LEU A 534 -20.66 -42.10 32.56
C LEU A 534 -19.67 -41.58 31.47
N GLY A 535 -18.73 -40.72 31.90
CA GLY A 535 -17.28 -40.90 31.67
C GLY A 535 -16.61 -40.55 30.32
N ILE A 536 -15.63 -39.63 30.38
CA ILE A 536 -14.54 -39.40 29.37
C ILE A 536 -13.42 -40.46 29.53
N PRO A 537 -12.60 -40.78 28.50
CA PRO A 537 -11.35 -40.04 28.18
C PRO A 537 -11.16 -39.82 26.66
N ALA A 538 -10.54 -38.75 26.14
CA ALA A 538 -9.15 -38.28 26.26
C ALA A 538 -8.09 -39.24 25.65
N GLU A 539 -7.55 -38.87 24.48
CA GLU A 539 -6.27 -39.24 23.79
C GLU A 539 -6.50 -39.00 22.27
N ASP A 540 -5.94 -37.96 21.66
CA ASP A 540 -4.57 -37.86 21.13
C ASP A 540 -4.25 -38.86 19.99
N MET A 541 -4.26 -38.37 18.74
CA MET A 541 -3.25 -38.67 17.71
C MET A 541 -3.24 -37.55 16.64
N GLY A 542 -2.05 -37.23 16.14
CA GLY A 542 -1.83 -36.29 15.03
C GLY A 542 -2.08 -36.89 13.63
N PRO A 543 -1.54 -36.25 12.57
CA PRO A 543 -1.86 -36.59 11.18
C PRO A 543 -1.20 -37.90 10.72
N ALA A 544 -1.78 -38.51 9.68
CA ALA A 544 -1.20 -39.63 8.96
C ALA A 544 -1.22 -39.36 7.45
N ASP A 545 -0.05 -39.54 6.84
CA ASP A 545 0.21 -39.31 5.42
C ASP A 545 -0.39 -40.37 4.48
N ASP A 546 -0.21 -40.09 3.18
CA ASP A 546 0.05 -41.06 2.10
C ASP A 546 -1.13 -41.85 1.51
N MET A 547 -1.54 -41.41 0.31
CA MET A 547 -1.65 -42.33 -0.82
C MET A 547 -1.07 -41.70 -2.09
N GLY A 548 0.20 -41.98 -2.38
CA GLY A 548 0.71 -41.97 -3.74
C GLY A 548 0.29 -43.23 -4.52
N SER A 549 -0.21 -43.06 -5.74
CA SER A 549 -0.30 -44.04 -6.85
C SER A 549 -1.19 -43.44 -7.97
N ASP A 550 -0.95 -43.63 -9.26
CA ASP A 550 0.19 -44.21 -9.98
C ASP A 550 0.20 -43.66 -11.43
N GLU A 551 1.38 -43.74 -12.07
CA GLU A 551 1.64 -44.09 -13.48
C GLU A 551 0.68 -43.56 -14.60
N ASP A 552 1.16 -42.66 -15.46
CA ASP A 552 1.92 -42.97 -16.71
C ASP A 552 1.03 -43.08 -17.96
N MET A 553 1.16 -42.12 -18.87
CA MET A 553 0.78 -42.26 -20.28
C MET A 553 1.69 -41.39 -21.17
N GLY A 554 2.85 -41.95 -21.52
CA GLY A 554 3.21 -42.23 -22.92
C GLY A 554 3.20 -41.10 -23.96
N ALA A 555 4.39 -40.79 -24.49
CA ALA A 555 4.56 -40.03 -25.73
C ALA A 555 4.35 -40.90 -27.00
N ALA A 556 3.98 -40.24 -28.10
CA ALA A 556 4.14 -40.65 -29.51
C ALA A 556 4.18 -39.34 -30.34
N ASP A 557 5.23 -39.04 -31.09
CA ASP A 557 5.53 -39.53 -32.46
C ASP A 557 4.37 -39.23 -33.44
N GLU A 558 4.50 -38.68 -34.65
CA GLU A 558 5.56 -38.18 -35.53
C GLU A 558 4.78 -37.78 -36.82
N ASP A 559 5.07 -36.65 -37.49
CA ASP A 559 5.18 -36.52 -38.97
C ASP A 559 5.08 -35.08 -39.54
N GLY A 560 5.55 -34.89 -40.79
CA GLY A 560 5.14 -33.78 -41.67
C GLY A 560 6.01 -32.51 -41.77
N SER A 561 7.34 -32.56 -41.94
CA SER A 561 8.04 -32.64 -43.23
C SER A 561 8.24 -31.33 -44.08
N VAL A 562 9.53 -30.96 -44.24
CA VAL A 562 10.20 -30.45 -45.46
C VAL A 562 9.87 -29.04 -46.03
N SER A 563 10.87 -28.14 -45.98
CA SER A 563 11.57 -27.66 -47.21
C SER A 563 13.01 -27.21 -46.90
N ARG A 564 13.86 -27.16 -47.93
CA ARG A 564 15.32 -26.90 -47.87
C ARG A 564 15.74 -25.84 -48.90
N ASP A 565 17.00 -25.44 -48.77
CA ASP A 565 17.86 -24.68 -49.70
C ASP A 565 17.62 -23.16 -49.71
N ALA A 566 18.55 -22.33 -49.22
CA ALA A 566 19.99 -22.15 -49.52
C ALA A 566 20.26 -21.28 -50.75
N GLY A 567 21.06 -20.21 -50.57
CA GLY A 567 21.43 -19.30 -51.64
C GLY A 567 22.10 -18.01 -51.13
N ALA A 568 23.38 -18.07 -50.80
CA ALA A 568 24.20 -16.88 -50.59
C ALA A 568 24.60 -16.25 -51.94
N LEU A 569 24.65 -14.92 -52.03
CA LEU A 569 25.47 -14.22 -53.02
C LEU A 569 26.07 -12.92 -52.45
N ASP A 570 27.34 -12.74 -52.79
CA ASP A 570 28.23 -11.61 -52.54
C ASP A 570 28.11 -10.56 -53.66
N ALA A 571 28.20 -9.27 -53.30
CA ALA A 571 28.78 -8.20 -54.13
C ALA A 571 28.91 -6.90 -53.32
N GLY A 572 30.14 -6.44 -53.07
CA GLY A 572 30.41 -5.15 -52.40
C GLY A 572 30.32 -3.92 -53.31
N PHE A 573 30.30 -2.72 -52.72
CA PHE A 573 30.55 -1.46 -53.43
C PHE A 573 31.09 -0.35 -52.50
N GLU A 574 32.10 0.37 -52.98
CA GLU A 574 32.74 1.58 -52.45
C GLU A 574 33.23 2.38 -53.68
N PRO A 575 33.60 3.68 -53.61
CA PRO A 575 33.29 4.76 -52.65
C PRO A 575 32.75 5.98 -53.47
N PRO A 576 33.15 7.27 -53.27
CA PRO A 576 33.50 8.08 -52.08
C PRO A 576 32.61 9.36 -51.94
N PHE A 577 32.82 10.18 -50.89
CA PHE A 577 32.83 11.66 -50.96
C PHE A 577 33.40 12.32 -49.69
N ASP A 578 33.84 13.57 -49.82
CA ASP A 578 34.78 14.30 -48.92
C ASP A 578 34.14 15.08 -47.75
N ASP A 579 34.98 15.31 -46.72
CA ASP A 579 35.24 16.52 -45.90
C ASP A 579 34.14 17.46 -45.34
N ASP A 580 34.50 18.00 -44.16
CA ASP A 580 34.05 19.22 -43.48
C ASP A 580 32.61 19.31 -42.92
N ASP A 581 32.49 19.17 -41.59
CA ASP A 581 31.77 20.17 -40.79
C ASP A 581 32.22 20.24 -39.30
N GLY A 582 32.95 21.30 -38.94
CA GLY A 582 32.35 22.26 -38.01
C GLY A 582 32.60 22.23 -36.50
N CYS A 583 33.73 21.72 -35.96
CA CYS A 583 34.05 21.96 -34.53
C CYS A 583 34.72 23.34 -34.31
N SER A 584 33.94 24.36 -33.92
CA SER A 584 34.40 25.75 -33.74
C SER A 584 34.66 26.11 -32.26
N CYS A 585 35.86 25.81 -31.76
CA CYS A 585 36.32 26.36 -30.47
C CYS A 585 36.86 27.81 -30.63
N ARG A 586 36.06 28.80 -30.23
CA ARG A 586 36.52 30.21 -30.13
C ARG A 586 37.55 30.37 -29.02
N THR A 587 38.72 30.90 -29.36
CA THR A 587 39.67 31.44 -28.37
C THR A 587 39.34 32.91 -28.04
N PRO A 588 39.32 33.32 -26.76
CA PRO A 588 39.28 34.74 -26.40
C PRO A 588 40.71 35.30 -26.36
N GLY A 589 41.14 35.92 -27.46
CA GLY A 589 42.34 36.76 -27.47
C GLY A 589 42.11 38.03 -26.64
N GLY A 590 42.96 38.29 -25.65
CA GLY A 590 42.79 39.42 -24.72
C GLY A 590 43.17 40.79 -25.29
N SER A 591 42.89 41.85 -24.53
CA SER A 591 43.49 43.18 -24.75
C SER A 591 43.52 44.02 -23.48
N SER A 592 44.64 44.74 -23.25
CA SER A 592 44.64 46.13 -22.73
C SER A 592 46.05 46.70 -22.55
N SER A 593 46.48 47.57 -23.46
CA SER A 593 47.14 48.85 -23.14
C SER A 593 47.44 49.65 -24.42
N ALA A 594 46.96 50.88 -24.47
CA ALA A 594 47.12 51.87 -25.55
C ALA A 594 48.40 52.75 -25.31
N PRO A 595 48.71 53.83 -26.08
CA PRO A 595 48.05 54.45 -27.25
C PRO A 595 48.99 54.52 -28.50
N TRP A 596 48.67 55.18 -29.63
CA TRP A 596 48.76 56.64 -29.92
C TRP A 596 47.67 57.10 -30.94
N ALA A 597 47.53 58.42 -31.14
CA ALA A 597 46.42 59.10 -31.86
C ALA A 597 46.85 59.68 -33.26
N PRO A 598 46.11 60.61 -33.92
CA PRO A 598 44.77 60.47 -34.54
C PRO A 598 44.66 61.04 -36.00
N ALA A 599 43.59 60.67 -36.73
CA ALA A 599 43.05 61.36 -37.93
C ALA A 599 41.77 60.63 -38.40
N LEU A 600 40.72 61.17 -39.01
CA LEU A 600 40.12 62.52 -39.20
C LEU A 600 38.87 62.30 -40.12
N LEU A 601 37.93 63.25 -40.16
CA LEU A 601 36.92 63.48 -41.22
C LEU A 601 35.67 62.55 -41.38
N LEU A 602 34.54 63.13 -40.95
CA LEU A 602 33.23 63.27 -41.63
C LEU A 602 32.46 62.04 -42.17
N LEU A 603 31.26 61.73 -41.66
CA LEU A 603 29.93 62.41 -41.87
C LEU A 603 29.16 61.83 -43.08
N GLY A 604 28.13 61.02 -42.81
CA GLY A 604 27.21 60.47 -43.80
C GLY A 604 25.83 60.23 -43.17
N LEU A 605 24.82 60.97 -43.63
CA LEU A 605 23.53 61.11 -42.95
C LEU A 605 22.48 60.08 -43.43
N ALA A 606 21.73 59.52 -42.48
CA ALA A 606 20.35 59.01 -42.52
C ALA A 606 19.66 58.66 -43.88
N LEU A 607 18.95 57.52 -43.90
CA LEU A 607 17.47 57.56 -43.88
C LEU A 607 16.82 56.23 -43.44
N ALA A 608 15.54 56.31 -43.08
CA ALA A 608 14.81 55.32 -42.31
C ALA A 608 14.12 54.20 -43.12
N LEU A 609 14.07 53.01 -42.49
CA LEU A 609 12.92 52.09 -42.34
C LEU A 609 11.98 51.72 -43.52
N ARG A 610 11.76 50.39 -43.58
CA ARG A 610 10.51 49.64 -43.87
C ARG A 610 10.15 49.21 -45.32
N ARG A 611 10.40 47.90 -45.50
CA ARG A 611 9.46 46.82 -45.92
C ARG A 611 9.11 46.63 -47.40
N ARG A 612 9.39 45.39 -47.82
CA ARG A 612 8.67 44.49 -48.76
C ARG A 612 8.65 44.86 -50.25
N ARG A 613 9.47 44.11 -50.99
CA ARG A 613 8.94 42.87 -51.58
C ARG A 613 9.54 41.68 -50.85
#